data_AF-A0A2S5MAK8-F1
#
_entry.id   AF-A0A2S5MAK8-F1
#
_cell.length_a   1.000
_cell.length_b   1.000
_cell.length_c   1.000
_cell.angle_alpha   90.00
_cell.angle_beta   90.00
_cell.angle_gamma   90.00
#
_symmetry.space_group_name_H-M   'P 1'
#
loop_
_entity.id
_entity.type
_entity.pdbx_description
1 polymer ?
#
loop_
_entity_poly.entity_id
_entity_poly.type
_entity_poly.pdbx_seq_one_letter_code
_entity_poly.pdbx_strand_id
1 'polypeptide(L)'
;MKSLPNSLRIAAALLLLCTTADDKSIAASERNSKILWFANCEFEANRYFSCRYAAPEIEAHIKSRSSVHPGIALTEKIKSHFFELGCDYRLVDEAFRVNGVFYSFDTRAFDQISCSGKSAKPKFNEEKATIFDLIEFWFDFPG
;
A
#
# COMPACT_ATOMS: atom_id res chain seq x y z
N MET A 1 59.15 -34.20 -12.57
CA MET A 1 58.98 -34.11 -14.04
C MET A 1 57.47 -33.99 -14.30
N LYS A 2 56.96 -32.76 -14.45
CA LYS A 2 56.47 -32.17 -15.73
C LYS A 2 55.45 -33.05 -16.47
N SER A 3 54.17 -32.66 -16.42
CA SER A 3 53.34 -32.35 -17.60
C SER A 3 51.88 -32.06 -17.20
N LEU A 4 51.45 -30.81 -17.33
CA LEU A 4 50.11 -30.44 -17.80
C LEU A 4 50.23 -30.30 -19.33
N PRO A 5 49.18 -30.56 -20.14
CA PRO A 5 48.37 -29.41 -20.59
C PRO A 5 46.93 -29.67 -21.07
N ASN A 6 46.20 -28.54 -21.17
CA ASN A 6 45.25 -28.13 -22.22
C ASN A 6 43.96 -28.92 -22.47
N SER A 7 42.78 -28.36 -22.15
CA SER A 7 42.04 -27.27 -22.85
C SER A 7 41.03 -27.82 -23.85
N LEU A 8 39.72 -27.66 -23.57
CA LEU A 8 38.63 -27.40 -24.52
C LEU A 8 37.35 -27.15 -23.68
N ARG A 9 36.93 -25.89 -23.51
CA ARG A 9 35.81 -25.24 -24.22
C ARG A 9 34.54 -26.11 -24.29
N ILE A 10 33.42 -25.61 -23.78
CA ILE A 10 32.20 -25.30 -24.56
C ILE A 10 31.06 -24.80 -23.64
N ALA A 11 30.59 -23.61 -23.99
CA ALA A 11 29.25 -23.03 -23.92
C ALA A 11 28.34 -23.23 -22.69
N ALA A 12 27.99 -22.08 -22.12
CA ALA A 12 26.72 -21.84 -21.46
C ALA A 12 25.53 -22.28 -22.32
N ALA A 13 24.58 -22.99 -21.71
CA ALA A 13 23.20 -23.08 -22.17
C ALA A 13 22.31 -22.93 -20.93
N LEU A 14 22.05 -21.67 -20.59
CA LEU A 14 21.01 -21.26 -19.67
C LEU A 14 19.67 -21.57 -20.37
N LEU A 15 19.05 -22.71 -20.07
CA LEU A 15 17.73 -23.05 -20.57
C LEU A 15 16.69 -22.59 -19.54
N LEU A 16 16.01 -21.50 -19.93
CA LEU A 16 14.84 -20.92 -19.31
C LEU A 16 13.82 -22.01 -18.93
N LEU A 17 13.54 -22.15 -17.64
CA LEU A 17 12.26 -22.68 -17.19
C LEU A 17 11.28 -21.51 -17.11
N CYS A 18 10.46 -21.39 -18.16
CA CYS A 18 9.21 -20.65 -18.12
C CYS A 18 8.29 -21.28 -17.07
N THR A 19 8.21 -20.69 -15.89
CA THR A 19 7.03 -20.83 -15.04
C THR A 19 6.16 -19.60 -15.31
N THR A 20 4.98 -19.84 -15.87
CA THR A 20 3.93 -18.87 -16.11
C THR A 20 3.61 -18.14 -14.80
N ALA A 21 4.12 -16.91 -14.67
CA ALA A 21 3.64 -15.99 -13.66
C ALA A 21 2.19 -15.66 -14.01
N ASP A 22 1.28 -15.90 -13.08
CA ASP A 22 -0.09 -15.36 -13.14
C ASP A 22 0.01 -13.84 -13.40
N ASP A 23 -0.52 -13.42 -14.56
CA ASP A 23 -0.59 -12.04 -15.09
C ASP A 23 -1.48 -11.10 -14.25
N LYS A 24 -1.51 -11.28 -12.92
CA LYS A 24 -2.13 -10.36 -11.96
C LYS A 24 -1.12 -9.68 -11.03
N SER A 25 0.17 -9.74 -11.32
CA SER A 25 1.15 -8.79 -10.79
C SER A 25 1.10 -7.48 -11.59
N ILE A 26 -0.08 -6.86 -11.59
CA ILE A 26 -0.40 -5.62 -12.28
C ILE A 26 0.33 -4.46 -11.57
N ALA A 27 1.28 -3.83 -12.25
CA ALA A 27 1.82 -2.47 -12.05
C ALA A 27 1.96 -1.92 -10.61
N ALA A 28 2.37 -2.73 -9.65
CA ALA A 28 2.57 -2.29 -8.25
C ALA A 28 4.00 -1.80 -7.94
N SER A 29 4.95 -1.91 -8.89
CA SER A 29 6.38 -1.91 -8.53
C SER A 29 7.12 -0.57 -8.58
N GLU A 30 6.54 0.54 -9.04
CA GLU A 30 7.24 1.84 -9.07
C GLU A 30 6.36 3.03 -8.66
N ARG A 31 5.37 2.81 -7.78
CA ARG A 31 4.80 3.94 -7.03
C ARG A 31 5.75 4.32 -5.91
N ASN A 32 6.02 5.62 -5.79
CA ASN A 32 6.86 6.23 -4.77
C ASN A 32 6.62 5.54 -3.41
N SER A 33 7.63 4.87 -2.84
CA SER A 33 7.49 4.01 -1.64
C SER A 33 6.99 4.73 -0.38
N LYS A 34 6.71 6.03 -0.50
CA LYS A 34 6.18 6.94 0.50
C LYS A 34 4.69 7.24 0.34
N ILE A 35 3.98 6.57 -0.58
CA ILE A 35 2.55 6.77 -0.78
C ILE A 35 1.83 5.46 -0.52
N LEU A 36 0.92 5.46 0.46
CA LEU A 36 -0.02 4.36 0.64
C LEU A 36 -1.18 4.52 -0.34
N TRP A 37 -1.54 3.47 -1.05
CA TRP A 37 -2.66 3.53 -1.99
C TRP A 37 -3.74 2.50 -1.66
N PHE A 38 -4.97 2.88 -1.96
CA PHE A 38 -6.17 2.06 -1.94
C PHE A 38 -6.88 2.21 -3.27
N ALA A 39 -7.60 1.17 -3.66
CA ALA A 39 -8.11 1.03 -5.02
C ALA A 39 -9.51 0.42 -5.07
N ASN A 40 -10.21 0.76 -6.16
CA ASN A 40 -11.64 0.52 -6.34
C ASN A 40 -12.41 1.10 -5.15
N CYS A 41 -12.23 2.40 -4.95
CA CYS A 41 -12.77 3.14 -3.83
C CYS A 41 -14.07 3.85 -4.20
N GLU A 42 -15.03 3.84 -3.29
CA GLU A 42 -16.24 4.66 -3.36
C GLU A 42 -16.21 5.70 -2.23
N PHE A 43 -16.62 6.93 -2.53
CA PHE A 43 -16.83 7.97 -1.53
C PHE A 43 -18.31 8.06 -1.16
N GLU A 44 -18.66 7.47 -0.02
CA GLU A 44 -20.03 7.27 0.41
C GLU A 44 -20.45 8.30 1.46
N ALA A 45 -21.71 8.76 1.35
CA ALA A 45 -22.36 9.63 2.34
C ALA A 45 -21.55 10.90 2.71
N ASN A 46 -20.73 11.40 1.77
CA ASN A 46 -19.81 12.50 1.96
C ASN A 46 -18.86 12.34 3.16
N ARG A 47 -18.53 11.09 3.53
CA ARG A 47 -17.79 10.81 4.77
C ARG A 47 -16.89 9.59 4.72
N TYR A 48 -17.23 8.56 3.99
CA TYR A 48 -16.47 7.32 4.04
C TYR A 48 -15.80 7.03 2.71
N PHE A 49 -14.51 6.68 2.75
CA PHE A 49 -13.94 5.91 1.65
C PHE A 49 -14.12 4.43 1.94
N SER A 50 -14.63 3.69 0.96
CA SER A 50 -14.76 2.24 1.01
C SER A 50 -14.00 1.65 -0.17
N CYS A 51 -12.92 0.92 0.07
CA CYS A 51 -12.01 0.44 -0.97
C CYS A 51 -11.87 -1.08 -0.92
N ARG A 52 -11.74 -1.73 -2.08
CA ARG A 52 -11.57 -3.18 -2.16
C ARG A 52 -10.11 -3.63 -2.07
N TYR A 53 -9.19 -2.81 -2.58
CA TYR A 53 -7.79 -3.17 -2.66
C TYR A 53 -6.93 -2.15 -1.93
N ALA A 54 -5.75 -2.60 -1.50
CA ALA A 54 -4.75 -1.78 -0.83
C ALA A 54 -3.36 -2.14 -1.35
N ALA A 55 -2.40 -1.25 -1.09
CA ALA A 55 -1.00 -1.52 -1.35
C ALA A 55 -0.53 -2.82 -0.65
N PRO A 56 0.31 -3.66 -1.27
CA PRO A 56 0.74 -4.93 -0.71
C PRO A 56 1.34 -4.83 0.70
N GLU A 57 2.03 -3.74 1.01
CA GLU A 57 2.60 -3.48 2.33
C GLU A 57 1.56 -3.23 3.42
N ILE A 58 0.36 -2.74 3.06
CA ILE A 58 -0.79 -2.65 3.99
C ILE A 58 -1.27 -4.06 4.32
N GLU A 59 -1.48 -4.89 3.29
CA GLU A 59 -1.95 -6.26 3.49
C GLU A 59 -0.96 -7.09 4.30
N ALA A 60 0.33 -6.99 3.96
CA ALA A 60 1.40 -7.68 4.68
C ALA A 60 1.44 -7.25 6.15
N HIS A 61 1.30 -5.95 6.43
CA HIS A 61 1.25 -5.44 7.79
C HIS A 61 0.07 -6.04 8.58
N ILE A 62 -1.14 -5.99 8.02
CA ILE A 62 -2.34 -6.55 8.66
C ILE A 62 -2.19 -8.06 8.89
N LYS A 63 -1.75 -8.81 7.88
CA LYS A 63 -1.56 -10.27 7.96
C LYS A 63 -0.51 -10.66 9.00
N SER A 64 0.57 -9.90 9.14
CA SER A 64 1.61 -10.15 10.15
C SER A 64 1.14 -9.94 11.59
N ARG A 65 0.04 -9.19 11.79
CA ARG A 65 -0.58 -8.91 13.09
C ARG A 65 -1.87 -9.70 13.29
N SER A 66 -1.87 -10.99 12.96
CA SER A 66 -3.05 -11.86 13.01
C SER A 66 -3.72 -11.99 14.38
N SER A 67 -3.01 -11.67 15.46
CA SER A 67 -3.54 -11.61 16.83
C SER A 67 -4.25 -10.30 17.19
N VAL A 68 -4.23 -9.30 16.31
CA VAL A 68 -4.80 -7.96 16.51
C VAL A 68 -6.00 -7.78 15.58
N HIS A 69 -7.01 -7.03 16.01
CA HIS A 69 -8.15 -6.69 15.13
C HIS A 69 -7.64 -5.99 13.86
N PRO A 70 -8.04 -6.41 12.64
CA PRO A 70 -7.50 -5.85 11.39
C PRO A 70 -7.63 -4.34 11.24
N GLY A 71 -8.70 -3.73 11.76
CA GLY A 71 -8.86 -2.27 11.80
C GLY A 71 -7.82 -1.56 12.67
N ILE A 72 -7.38 -2.20 13.76
CA ILE A 72 -6.29 -1.69 14.61
C ILE A 72 -4.97 -1.75 13.85
N ALA A 73 -4.65 -2.88 13.24
CA ALA A 73 -3.42 -3.03 12.46
C ALA A 73 -3.36 -2.03 11.28
N LEU A 74 -4.49 -1.78 10.60
CA LEU A 74 -4.58 -0.74 9.57
C LEU A 74 -4.31 0.66 10.14
N THR A 75 -4.92 0.98 11.28
CA THR A 75 -4.74 2.27 11.94
C THR A 75 -3.29 2.48 12.39
N GLU A 76 -2.66 1.47 12.96
CA GLU A 76 -1.23 1.50 13.33
C GLU A 76 -0.33 1.72 12.11
N LYS A 77 -0.61 1.04 10.99
CA LYS A 77 0.15 1.23 9.74
C LYS A 77 0.06 2.66 9.22
N ILE A 78 -1.14 3.25 9.25
CA ILE A 78 -1.36 4.64 8.84
C ILE A 78 -0.68 5.63 9.80
N LYS A 79 -0.79 5.39 11.11
CA LYS A 79 -0.06 6.18 12.13
C LYS A 79 1.45 6.15 11.88
N SER A 80 2.03 4.97 11.69
CA SER A 80 3.47 4.80 11.39
C SER A 80 3.86 5.59 10.14
N HIS A 81 3.04 5.51 9.09
CA HIS A 81 3.30 6.19 7.83
C HIS A 81 3.36 7.72 7.99
N PHE A 82 2.40 8.31 8.71
CA PHE A 82 2.40 9.74 8.99
C PHE A 82 3.51 10.14 9.97
N PHE A 83 3.83 9.29 10.96
CA PHE A 83 4.91 9.51 11.91
C PHE A 83 6.28 9.60 11.21
N GLU A 84 6.57 8.66 10.31
CA GLU A 84 7.82 8.60 9.54
C GLU A 84 8.03 9.85 8.67
N LEU A 85 6.95 10.57 8.37
CA LEU A 85 6.94 11.80 7.57
C LEU A 85 6.85 13.08 8.43
N GLY A 86 6.95 12.96 9.75
CA GLY A 86 6.99 14.09 10.69
C GLY A 86 5.62 14.74 10.94
N CYS A 87 4.53 14.01 10.75
CA CYS A 87 3.18 14.49 11.06
C CYS A 87 2.75 14.11 12.48
N ASP A 88 1.97 14.99 13.10
CA ASP A 88 1.30 14.75 14.37
C ASP A 88 -0.03 14.03 14.16
N TYR A 89 -0.41 13.15 15.08
CA TYR A 89 -1.71 12.46 15.03
C TYR A 89 -2.30 12.21 16.41
N ARG A 90 -3.63 12.20 16.48
CA ARG A 90 -4.43 11.83 17.67
C ARG A 90 -5.47 10.74 17.39
N LEU A 91 -5.27 9.99 16.31
CA LEU A 91 -6.14 8.89 15.92
C LEU A 91 -6.31 7.87 17.05
N VAL A 92 -7.56 7.49 17.34
CA VAL A 92 -7.87 6.31 18.17
C VAL A 92 -7.56 5.03 17.38
N ASP A 93 -7.25 3.93 18.07
CA ASP A 93 -6.75 2.70 17.44
C ASP A 93 -7.73 2.02 16.48
N GLU A 94 -9.02 2.34 16.52
CA GLU A 94 -10.05 1.78 15.64
C GLU A 94 -10.62 2.81 14.65
N ALA A 95 -9.86 3.87 14.35
CA ALA A 95 -10.30 4.93 13.45
C ALA A 95 -10.64 4.42 12.04
N PHE A 96 -9.99 3.34 11.60
CA PHE A 96 -10.21 2.71 10.31
C PHE A 96 -10.65 1.25 10.48
N ARG A 97 -11.43 0.77 9.52
CA ARG A 97 -12.09 -0.55 9.60
C ARG A 97 -11.68 -1.42 8.44
N VAL A 98 -11.60 -2.72 8.70
CA VAL A 98 -11.46 -3.75 7.67
C VAL A 98 -12.64 -4.71 7.84
N ASN A 99 -13.57 -4.67 6.90
CA ASN A 99 -14.82 -5.43 6.94
C ASN A 99 -14.78 -6.54 5.89
N GLY A 100 -14.16 -7.67 6.24
CA GLY A 100 -13.94 -8.77 5.30
C GLY A 100 -12.98 -8.37 4.18
N VAL A 101 -13.51 -8.01 3.02
CA VAL A 101 -12.75 -7.65 1.80
C VAL A 101 -12.65 -6.14 1.55
N PHE A 102 -13.23 -5.31 2.42
CA PHE A 102 -13.23 -3.86 2.25
C PHE A 102 -12.44 -3.13 3.35
N TYR A 103 -11.72 -2.10 2.94
CA TYR A 103 -11.09 -1.10 3.80
C TYR A 103 -12.01 0.13 3.89
N SER A 104 -12.39 0.54 5.09
CA SER A 104 -13.29 1.68 5.30
C SER A 104 -12.64 2.76 6.16
N PHE A 105 -12.72 4.00 5.68
CA PHE A 105 -12.09 5.16 6.28
C PHE A 105 -13.12 6.26 6.57
N ASP A 106 -13.34 6.61 7.84
CA ASP A 106 -14.10 7.81 8.21
C ASP A 106 -13.21 9.04 7.97
N THR A 107 -13.60 9.94 7.07
CA THR A 107 -12.76 11.10 6.74
C THR A 107 -12.52 12.04 7.92
N ARG A 108 -13.40 12.02 8.93
CA ARG A 108 -13.22 12.78 10.16
C ARG A 108 -12.07 12.28 11.03
N ALA A 109 -11.61 11.04 10.81
CA ALA A 109 -10.39 10.56 11.44
C ALA A 109 -9.17 11.32 10.91
N PHE A 110 -9.15 11.67 9.62
CA PHE A 110 -8.05 12.42 9.02
C PHE A 110 -7.91 13.84 9.57
N ASP A 111 -9.00 14.46 10.06
CA ASP A 111 -8.93 15.75 10.76
C ASP A 111 -8.06 15.69 12.04
N GLN A 112 -7.83 14.49 12.58
CA GLN A 112 -6.97 14.26 13.75
C GLN A 112 -5.49 14.06 13.37
N ILE A 113 -5.16 14.24 12.10
CA ILE A 113 -3.79 14.19 11.56
C ILE A 113 -3.41 15.59 11.09
N SER A 114 -2.22 16.04 11.49
CA SER A 114 -1.68 17.33 11.11
C SER A 114 -0.24 17.19 10.61
N CYS A 115 0.02 17.67 9.40
CA CYS A 115 1.35 17.74 8.82
C CYS A 115 1.73 19.22 8.65
N SER A 116 2.86 19.65 9.22
CA SER A 116 3.31 21.05 9.16
C SER A 116 2.24 22.08 9.58
N GLY A 117 1.44 21.74 10.61
CA GLY A 117 0.38 22.60 11.14
C GLY A 117 -0.88 22.71 10.28
N LYS A 118 -1.01 21.92 9.21
CA LYS A 118 -2.23 21.82 8.40
C LYS A 118 -2.96 20.53 8.78
N SER A 119 -4.29 20.60 8.90
CA SER A 119 -5.14 19.41 9.08
C SER A 119 -5.37 18.68 7.75
N ALA A 120 -5.48 17.36 7.84
CA ALA A 120 -5.65 16.52 6.66
C ALA A 120 -7.09 16.61 6.14
N LYS A 121 -7.26 17.03 4.89
CA LYS A 121 -8.54 17.02 4.19
C LYS A 121 -8.42 16.26 2.87
N PRO A 122 -9.44 15.51 2.46
CA PRO A 122 -9.45 14.89 1.14
C PRO A 122 -9.41 15.95 0.04
N LYS A 123 -8.50 15.79 -0.91
CA LYS A 123 -8.49 16.52 -2.18
C LYS A 123 -8.94 15.58 -3.27
N PHE A 124 -9.87 16.00 -4.12
CA PHE A 124 -10.45 15.18 -5.16
C PHE A 124 -9.96 15.61 -6.54
N ASN A 125 -9.73 14.64 -7.42
CA ASN A 125 -9.69 14.84 -8.86
C ASN A 125 -10.57 13.77 -9.56
N GLU A 126 -10.51 13.67 -10.88
CA GLU A 126 -11.33 12.74 -11.65
C GLU A 126 -11.03 11.26 -11.36
N GLU A 127 -9.80 10.94 -10.96
CA GLU A 127 -9.32 9.55 -10.82
C GLU A 127 -9.28 9.07 -9.37
N LYS A 128 -9.06 9.99 -8.42
CA LYS A 128 -8.76 9.65 -7.03
C LYS A 128 -9.04 10.79 -6.05
N ALA A 129 -9.06 10.42 -4.78
CA ALA A 129 -8.86 11.36 -3.67
C ALA A 129 -7.48 11.18 -3.04
N THR A 130 -6.90 12.26 -2.49
CA THR A 130 -5.65 12.21 -1.74
C THR A 130 -5.77 12.84 -0.35
N ILE A 131 -4.99 12.30 0.60
CA ILE A 131 -4.76 12.90 1.93
C ILE A 131 -3.29 13.28 2.01
N PHE A 132 -3.00 14.57 2.06
CA PHE A 132 -1.64 15.14 2.02
C PHE A 132 -0.74 14.65 0.88
N ASP A 133 -1.31 14.04 -0.15
CA ASP A 133 -0.56 13.36 -1.22
C ASP A 133 0.31 12.20 -0.67
N LEU A 134 -0.07 11.66 0.50
CA LEU A 134 0.55 10.53 1.21
C LEU A 134 -0.33 9.29 1.22
N ILE A 135 -1.65 9.49 1.17
CA ILE A 135 -2.61 8.41 0.96
C ILE A 135 -3.42 8.71 -0.29
N GLU A 136 -3.55 7.73 -1.17
CA GLU A 136 -4.37 7.79 -2.39
C GLU A 136 -5.55 6.82 -2.31
N PHE A 137 -6.73 7.30 -2.70
CA PHE A 137 -7.95 6.51 -2.85
C PHE A 137 -8.39 6.56 -4.30
N TRP A 138 -8.01 5.54 -5.08
CA TRP A 138 -8.33 5.45 -6.51
C TRP A 138 -9.76 4.95 -6.72
N PHE A 139 -10.57 5.71 -7.45
CA PHE A 139 -11.97 5.35 -7.73
C PHE A 139 -12.04 4.18 -8.71
N ASP A 140 -11.33 4.33 -9.81
CA ASP A 140 -11.05 3.27 -10.77
C ASP A 140 -9.52 3.11 -10.84
N PHE A 141 -9.00 1.94 -10.48
CA PHE A 141 -7.56 1.73 -10.49
C PHE A 141 -7.08 1.45 -11.91
N PRO A 142 -6.24 2.31 -12.51
CA PRO A 142 -5.58 1.95 -13.74
C PRO A 142 -4.60 0.82 -13.41
N GLY A 143 -4.89 -0.37 -13.94
CA GLY A 143 -3.96 -1.49 -13.91
C GLY A 143 -2.68 -1.16 -14.65
#